data_AF-A0A7K1AS24-F1
#
_entry.id   AF-A0A7K1AS24-F1
#
_cell.length_a   1.000
_cell.length_b   1.000
_cell.length_c   1.000
_cell.angle_alpha   90.00
_cell.angle_beta   90.00
_cell.angle_gamma   90.00
#
_symmetry.space_group_name_H-M   'P 1'
#
loop_
_entity.id
_entity.type
_entity.pdbx_description
1 polymer ?
#
loop_
_entity_poly.entity_id
_entity_poly.type
_entity_poly.pdbx_seq_one_letter_code
_entity_poly.pdbx_strand_id
1 'polypeptide(L)'
;MTLTDPLLDGLNPQQQKAVSHAGTPLLVVAGAGSGKTRVLTRRIAYIMARREVRPYEILAITFTNKAAGEMKERVTELVGPVAKSMWVSTFHSSCVRMLRQEVERLGYSSTFSIYDSADSQKLISRVMETLNLDSKRYPARQFQHLISQAKNELQTPYEYLSHATNQFETIVADVYTMYEKRLQQANAMDFDDLIMKTVQVLQKYPEAKARFRSRFRHILVDEYQDTNHAQYVLVKELTGVEGDGFPLAELCVVGDADQSIYGFRGATIRNILQFEVDYPN
;
A
#
# COMPACT_ATOMS: atom_id res chain seq x y z
N MET A 1 18.56 -37.65 15.11
CA MET A 1 18.14 -37.03 13.83
C MET A 1 17.37 -35.77 14.18
N THR A 2 17.95 -34.60 13.97
CA THR A 2 17.22 -33.33 14.09
C THR A 2 16.15 -33.33 13.01
N LEU A 3 14.90 -33.55 13.40
CA LEU A 3 13.75 -33.38 12.51
C LEU A 3 13.71 -31.90 12.13
N THR A 4 14.13 -31.58 10.91
CA THR A 4 13.89 -30.25 10.35
C THR A 4 12.39 -30.03 10.28
N ASP A 5 11.94 -28.83 10.65
CA ASP A 5 10.53 -28.46 10.57
C ASP A 5 10.04 -28.64 9.12
N PRO A 6 8.94 -29.37 8.85
CA PRO A 6 8.43 -29.57 7.48
C PRO A 6 8.19 -28.25 6.72
N LEU A 7 7.95 -27.15 7.43
CA LEU A 7 7.79 -25.83 6.83
C LEU A 7 9.13 -25.21 6.38
N LEU A 8 10.25 -25.63 6.94
CA LEU A 8 11.61 -25.22 6.60
C LEU A 8 12.30 -26.18 5.61
N ASP A 9 11.76 -27.39 5.43
CA ASP A 9 12.32 -28.39 4.52
C ASP A 9 12.44 -27.89 3.08
N GLY A 10 13.60 -28.17 2.48
CA GLY A 10 13.94 -27.79 1.11
C GLY A 10 14.15 -26.30 0.88
N LEU A 11 14.24 -25.49 1.95
CA LEU A 11 14.72 -24.11 1.90
C LEU A 11 16.22 -24.04 2.14
N ASN A 12 16.91 -23.12 1.48
CA ASN A 12 18.32 -22.86 1.79
C ASN A 12 18.48 -22.16 3.17
N PRO A 13 19.67 -22.11 3.77
CA PRO A 13 19.86 -21.52 5.10
C PRO A 13 19.38 -20.07 5.24
N GLN A 14 19.50 -19.23 4.20
CA GLN A 14 19.04 -17.84 4.22
C GLN A 14 17.51 -17.76 4.18
N GLN A 15 16.87 -18.57 3.33
CA GLN A 15 15.42 -18.69 3.26
C GLN A 15 14.84 -19.23 4.57
N GLN A 16 15.48 -20.22 5.20
CA GLN A 16 15.06 -20.73 6.52
C GLN A 16 15.10 -19.62 7.57
N LYS A 17 16.18 -18.83 7.62
CA LYS A 17 16.29 -17.67 8.53
C LYS A 17 15.18 -16.65 8.26
N ALA A 18 14.92 -16.31 7.00
CA ALA A 18 13.85 -15.38 6.65
C ALA A 18 12.45 -15.90 7.04
N VAL A 19 12.20 -17.20 6.91
CA VAL A 19 10.93 -17.83 7.29
C VAL A 19 10.74 -17.85 8.82
N SER A 20 11.80 -18.15 9.58
CA SER A 20 11.72 -18.29 11.05
C SER A 20 11.96 -17.00 11.83
N HIS A 21 12.42 -15.91 11.19
CA HIS A 21 12.67 -14.61 11.83
C HIS A 21 11.47 -14.07 12.61
N ALA A 22 11.71 -13.42 13.74
CA ALA A 22 10.68 -12.88 14.62
C ALA A 22 11.16 -11.61 15.33
N GLY A 23 10.23 -10.80 15.83
CA GLY A 23 10.50 -9.63 16.67
C GLY A 23 10.71 -8.35 15.88
N THR A 24 11.78 -8.27 15.09
CA THR A 24 12.18 -7.03 14.43
C THR A 24 11.78 -6.96 12.95
N PRO A 25 11.65 -5.76 12.36
CA PRO A 25 11.49 -5.59 10.93
C PRO A 25 12.53 -6.37 10.12
N LEU A 26 12.09 -7.01 9.05
CA LEU A 26 12.93 -7.84 8.19
C LEU A 26 12.86 -7.35 6.76
N LEU A 27 14.01 -7.01 6.19
CA LEU A 27 14.19 -6.84 4.76
C LEU A 27 14.86 -8.09 4.17
N VAL A 28 14.17 -8.76 3.24
CA VAL A 28 14.73 -9.85 2.46
C VAL A 28 15.11 -9.33 1.08
N VAL A 29 16.40 -9.10 0.86
CA VAL A 29 16.94 -8.76 -0.46
C VAL A 29 17.10 -10.04 -1.28
N ALA A 30 16.40 -10.12 -2.40
CA ALA A 30 16.25 -11.39 -3.12
C ALA A 30 16.17 -11.17 -4.63
N GLY A 31 17.11 -11.71 -5.39
CA GLY A 31 17.13 -11.58 -6.86
C GLY A 31 15.97 -12.28 -7.58
N ALA A 32 15.87 -12.09 -8.89
CA ALA A 32 14.90 -12.83 -9.72
C ALA A 32 15.12 -14.35 -9.59
N GLY A 33 14.04 -15.13 -9.47
CA GLY A 33 14.14 -16.59 -9.35
C GLY A 33 14.67 -17.12 -8.01
N SER A 34 14.98 -16.25 -7.05
CA SER A 34 15.49 -16.64 -5.70
C SER A 34 14.45 -17.29 -4.78
N GLY A 35 13.18 -17.34 -5.20
CA GLY A 35 12.08 -17.89 -4.42
C GLY A 35 11.43 -16.91 -3.43
N LYS A 36 11.47 -15.59 -3.68
CA LYS A 36 10.77 -14.53 -2.91
C LYS A 36 9.38 -14.96 -2.41
N THR A 37 8.52 -15.34 -3.35
CA THR A 37 7.14 -15.72 -3.03
C THR A 37 7.08 -17.00 -2.18
N ARG A 38 8.00 -17.96 -2.41
CA ARG A 38 8.08 -19.18 -1.59
C ARG A 38 8.48 -18.86 -0.15
N VAL A 39 9.38 -17.89 0.06
CA VAL A 39 9.75 -17.41 1.39
C VAL A 39 8.53 -16.79 2.08
N LEU A 40 7.81 -15.88 1.42
CA LEU A 40 6.63 -15.23 2.00
C LEU A 40 5.51 -16.22 2.36
N THR A 41 5.17 -17.15 1.47
CA THR A 41 4.09 -18.13 1.72
C THR A 41 4.48 -19.11 2.81
N ARG A 42 5.74 -19.58 2.84
CA ARG A 42 6.25 -20.42 3.93
C ARG A 42 6.33 -19.68 5.26
N ARG A 43 6.70 -18.40 5.26
CA ARG A 43 6.69 -17.54 6.45
C ARG A 43 5.28 -17.43 7.03
N ILE A 44 4.28 -17.17 6.20
CA ILE A 44 2.87 -17.13 6.64
C ILE A 44 2.47 -18.45 7.30
N ALA A 45 2.74 -19.58 6.66
CA ALA A 45 2.44 -20.89 7.23
C ALA A 45 3.19 -21.15 8.54
N TYR A 46 4.46 -20.74 8.60
CA TYR A 46 5.33 -20.92 9.76
C TYR A 46 4.83 -20.14 10.98
N ILE A 47 4.53 -18.85 10.82
CA ILE A 47 4.04 -18.03 11.95
C ILE A 47 2.67 -18.52 12.45
N MET A 48 1.81 -19.02 11.57
CA MET A 48 0.53 -19.60 11.97
C MET A 48 0.73 -20.91 12.75
N ALA A 49 1.60 -21.80 12.27
CA ALA A 49 1.78 -23.13 12.84
C ALA A 49 2.65 -23.15 14.12
N ARG A 50 3.64 -22.26 14.22
CA ARG A 50 4.65 -22.28 15.30
C ARG A 50 4.53 -21.15 16.31
N ARG A 51 3.84 -20.07 15.95
CA ARG A 51 3.70 -18.88 16.79
C ARG A 51 2.25 -18.56 17.12
N GLU A 52 1.34 -19.49 16.80
CA GLU A 52 -0.09 -19.40 17.11
C GLU A 52 -0.76 -18.13 16.57
N VAL A 53 -0.21 -17.57 15.49
CA VAL A 53 -0.73 -16.36 14.86
C VAL A 53 -2.03 -16.67 14.14
N ARG A 54 -3.07 -15.90 14.43
CA ARG A 54 -4.38 -16.11 13.82
C ARG A 54 -4.38 -15.53 12.39
N PRO A 55 -5.07 -16.18 11.43
CA PRO A 55 -5.06 -15.75 10.03
C PRO A 55 -5.47 -14.28 9.80
N TYR A 56 -6.34 -13.74 10.66
CA TYR A 56 -6.78 -12.36 10.57
C TYR A 56 -5.76 -11.34 11.07
N GLU A 57 -4.71 -11.80 11.77
CA GLU A 57 -3.61 -10.97 12.27
C GLU A 57 -2.53 -10.73 11.23
N ILE A 58 -2.67 -11.36 10.06
CA ILE A 58 -1.70 -11.31 8.97
C ILE A 58 -2.28 -10.47 7.83
N LEU A 59 -1.51 -9.47 7.41
CA LEU A 59 -1.71 -8.69 6.20
C LEU A 59 -0.56 -8.97 5.23
N ALA A 60 -0.84 -9.55 4.07
CA ALA A 60 0.11 -9.80 3.01
C ALA A 60 -0.26 -8.98 1.77
N ILE A 61 0.63 -8.08 1.37
CA ILE A 61 0.43 -7.13 0.29
C ILE A 61 1.33 -7.50 -0.89
N THR A 62 0.75 -7.51 -2.09
CA THR A 62 1.47 -7.65 -3.36
C THR A 62 1.17 -6.47 -4.30
N PHE A 63 1.93 -6.35 -5.39
CA PHE A 63 1.72 -5.26 -6.35
C PHE A 63 0.62 -5.54 -7.39
N THR A 64 0.39 -6.81 -7.74
CA THR A 64 -0.57 -7.20 -8.77
C THR A 64 -1.63 -8.17 -8.26
N ASN A 65 -2.83 -8.10 -8.84
CA ASN A 65 -3.92 -9.03 -8.51
C ASN A 65 -3.54 -10.48 -8.82
N LYS A 66 -2.74 -10.71 -9.88
CA LYS A 66 -2.22 -12.03 -10.21
C LYS A 66 -1.31 -12.57 -9.10
N ALA A 67 -0.33 -11.77 -8.66
CA ALA A 67 0.56 -12.16 -7.57
C ALA A 67 -0.20 -12.39 -6.25
N ALA A 68 -1.21 -11.57 -5.94
CA ALA A 68 -2.07 -11.78 -4.77
C ALA A 68 -2.82 -13.12 -4.86
N GLY A 69 -3.39 -13.45 -6.03
CA GLY A 69 -4.08 -14.70 -6.28
C GLY A 69 -3.17 -15.91 -6.11
N GLU A 70 -2.01 -15.91 -6.79
CA GLU A 70 -1.01 -16.97 -6.69
C GLU A 70 -0.48 -17.15 -5.27
N MET A 71 -0.23 -16.05 -4.55
CA MET A 71 0.18 -16.11 -3.13
C MET A 71 -0.91 -16.74 -2.28
N LYS A 72 -2.18 -16.35 -2.49
CA LYS A 72 -3.32 -16.89 -1.74
C LYS A 72 -3.54 -18.38 -1.98
N GLU A 73 -3.39 -18.84 -3.22
CA GLU A 73 -3.44 -20.27 -3.58
C GLU A 73 -2.35 -21.06 -2.85
N ARG A 74 -1.10 -20.60 -2.94
CA ARG A 74 0.04 -21.25 -2.26
C ARG A 74 -0.10 -21.27 -0.74
N VAL A 75 -0.60 -20.19 -0.12
CA VAL A 75 -0.89 -20.20 1.32
C VAL A 75 -2.00 -21.20 1.63
N THR A 76 -3.06 -21.26 0.81
CA THR A 76 -4.16 -22.21 0.98
C THR A 76 -3.69 -23.68 0.94
N GLU A 77 -2.74 -24.00 0.08
CA GLU A 77 -2.12 -25.34 0.04
C GLU A 77 -1.39 -25.69 1.35
N LEU A 78 -0.77 -24.70 2.00
CA LEU A 78 0.04 -24.90 3.21
C LEU A 78 -0.80 -24.90 4.50
N VAL A 79 -1.81 -24.04 4.61
CA VAL A 79 -2.57 -23.83 5.86
C VAL A 79 -4.05 -24.21 5.73
N GLY A 80 -4.48 -24.66 4.55
CA GLY A 80 -5.84 -25.09 4.29
C GLY A 80 -6.85 -23.94 4.11
N PRO A 81 -8.16 -24.24 4.22
CA PRO A 81 -9.25 -23.31 3.89
C PRO A 81 -9.26 -22.00 4.67
N VAL A 82 -8.60 -21.96 5.84
CA VAL A 82 -8.53 -20.77 6.69
C VAL A 82 -7.85 -19.59 5.99
N ALA A 83 -6.97 -19.87 5.02
CA ALA A 83 -6.32 -18.89 4.16
C ALA A 83 -7.30 -17.97 3.41
N LYS A 84 -8.53 -18.44 3.14
CA LYS A 84 -9.56 -17.65 2.46
C LYS A 84 -9.94 -16.38 3.23
N SER A 85 -9.88 -16.43 4.55
CA SER A 85 -10.21 -15.33 5.47
C SER A 85 -9.09 -14.29 5.65
N MET A 86 -7.87 -14.64 5.21
CA MET A 86 -6.68 -13.80 5.34
C MET A 86 -6.73 -12.59 4.40
N TRP A 87 -6.01 -11.55 4.80
CA TRP A 87 -5.80 -10.37 3.96
C TRP A 87 -4.57 -10.58 3.08
N VAL A 88 -4.75 -11.34 2.00
CA VAL A 88 -3.74 -11.49 0.93
C VAL A 88 -4.27 -10.76 -0.29
N SER A 89 -3.75 -9.57 -0.58
CA SER A 89 -4.30 -8.72 -1.63
C SER A 89 -3.33 -7.64 -2.09
N THR A 90 -3.73 -6.80 -3.05
CA THR A 90 -2.92 -5.64 -3.44
C THR A 90 -3.06 -4.49 -2.43
N PHE A 91 -2.19 -3.47 -2.53
CA PHE A 91 -2.33 -2.22 -1.77
C PHE A 91 -3.75 -1.64 -1.92
N HIS A 92 -4.19 -1.43 -3.15
CA HIS A 92 -5.51 -0.88 -3.45
C HIS A 92 -6.65 -1.75 -2.90
N SER A 93 -6.57 -3.07 -3.06
CA SER A 93 -7.61 -3.98 -2.54
C SER A 93 -7.69 -3.94 -1.00
N SER A 94 -6.54 -3.85 -0.33
CA SER A 94 -6.46 -3.69 1.12
C SER A 94 -7.09 -2.36 1.56
N CYS A 95 -6.70 -1.27 0.90
CA CYS A 95 -7.22 0.07 1.16
C CYS A 95 -8.73 0.17 0.93
N VAL A 96 -9.26 -0.39 -0.18
CA VAL A 96 -10.71 -0.46 -0.40
C VAL A 96 -11.38 -1.14 0.79
N ARG A 97 -10.90 -2.31 1.22
CA ARG A 97 -11.51 -3.03 2.33
C ARG A 97 -11.44 -2.26 3.65
N MET A 98 -10.39 -1.47 3.89
CA MET A 98 -10.27 -0.58 5.05
C MET A 98 -11.23 0.61 4.96
N LEU A 99 -11.28 1.27 3.80
CA LEU A 99 -12.17 2.41 3.56
C LEU A 99 -13.65 2.00 3.64
N ARG A 100 -14.04 0.83 3.13
CA ARG A 100 -15.40 0.31 3.32
C ARG A 100 -15.82 0.24 4.80
N GLN A 101 -14.87 0.16 5.74
CA GLN A 101 -15.15 0.12 7.18
C GLN A 101 -15.08 1.50 7.86
N GLU A 102 -14.26 2.43 7.37
CA GLU A 102 -13.89 3.64 8.13
C GLU A 102 -14.02 4.96 7.33
N VAL A 103 -14.38 4.92 6.03
CA VAL A 103 -14.40 6.11 5.16
C VAL A 103 -15.47 7.13 5.53
N GLU A 104 -16.52 6.72 6.25
CA GLU A 104 -17.58 7.63 6.73
C GLU A 104 -17.02 8.74 7.63
N ARG A 105 -15.89 8.50 8.29
CA ARG A 105 -15.15 9.53 9.05
C ARG A 105 -14.63 10.66 8.17
N LEU A 106 -14.44 10.44 6.88
CA LEU A 106 -14.04 11.45 5.90
C LEU A 106 -15.23 12.07 5.17
N GLY A 107 -16.47 11.75 5.56
CA GLY A 107 -17.68 12.30 4.92
C GLY A 107 -18.03 11.65 3.58
N TYR A 108 -17.54 10.45 3.31
CA TYR A 108 -18.01 9.62 2.19
C TYR A 108 -19.00 8.58 2.69
N SER A 109 -19.83 8.03 1.81
CA SER A 109 -20.54 6.79 2.11
C SER A 109 -19.63 5.59 1.86
N SER A 110 -19.78 4.55 2.70
CA SER A 110 -19.11 3.26 2.53
C SER A 110 -19.41 2.56 1.19
N THR A 111 -20.38 3.03 0.39
CA THR A 111 -20.70 2.51 -0.96
C THR A 111 -20.08 3.33 -2.11
N PHE A 112 -19.01 4.07 -1.86
CA PHE A 112 -18.30 4.86 -2.89
C PHE A 112 -17.95 4.08 -4.17
N SER A 113 -18.00 4.77 -5.30
CA SER A 113 -17.57 4.27 -6.60
C SER A 113 -16.07 4.49 -6.81
N ILE A 114 -15.43 3.61 -7.58
CA ILE A 114 -14.01 3.73 -7.93
C ILE A 114 -13.92 4.12 -9.40
N TYR A 115 -13.33 5.27 -9.69
CA TYR A 115 -13.12 5.76 -11.05
C TYR A 115 -11.85 5.17 -11.64
N ASP A 116 -11.95 4.71 -12.88
CA ASP A 116 -10.77 4.31 -13.64
C ASP A 116 -10.03 5.54 -14.22
N SER A 117 -8.95 5.28 -14.94
CA SER A 117 -8.15 6.35 -15.56
C SER A 117 -8.94 7.15 -16.59
N ALA A 118 -9.85 6.53 -17.35
CA ALA A 118 -10.64 7.22 -18.36
C ALA A 118 -11.74 8.09 -17.72
N ASP A 119 -12.40 7.59 -16.69
CA ASP A 119 -13.42 8.33 -15.94
C ASP A 119 -12.81 9.51 -15.18
N SER A 120 -11.64 9.30 -14.56
CA SER A 120 -10.87 10.37 -13.92
C SER A 120 -10.47 11.46 -14.93
N GLN A 121 -9.95 11.07 -16.10
CA GLN A 121 -9.58 12.03 -17.15
C GLN A 121 -10.79 12.81 -17.68
N LYS A 122 -11.94 12.14 -17.87
CA LYS A 122 -13.19 12.82 -18.28
C LYS A 122 -13.65 13.83 -17.24
N LEU A 123 -13.58 13.49 -15.95
CA LEU A 123 -13.96 14.41 -14.89
C LEU A 123 -13.02 15.63 -14.84
N ILE A 124 -11.71 15.41 -14.99
CA ILE A 124 -10.72 16.49 -15.08
C ILE A 124 -11.03 17.40 -16.27
N SER A 125 -11.31 16.86 -17.46
CA SER A 125 -11.70 17.69 -18.62
C SER A 125 -12.91 18.59 -18.32
N ARG A 126 -13.97 18.04 -17.68
CA ARG A 126 -15.15 18.83 -17.29
C ARG A 126 -14.85 19.91 -16.26
N VAL A 127 -13.94 19.64 -15.33
CA VAL A 127 -13.47 20.63 -14.35
C VAL A 127 -12.72 21.75 -15.07
N MET A 128 -11.83 21.41 -16.00
CA MET A 128 -11.07 22.40 -16.78
C MET A 128 -11.97 23.27 -17.65
N GLU A 129 -13.01 22.69 -18.28
CA GLU A 129 -14.05 23.43 -18.99
C GLU A 129 -14.78 24.42 -18.07
N THR A 130 -15.14 24.00 -16.85
CA THR A 130 -15.79 24.87 -15.85
C THR A 130 -14.89 26.04 -15.45
N LEU A 131 -13.58 25.84 -15.42
CA LEU A 131 -12.57 26.87 -15.11
C LEU A 131 -12.17 27.70 -16.34
N ASN A 132 -12.85 27.52 -17.49
CA ASN A 132 -12.58 28.21 -18.75
C ASN A 132 -11.13 28.03 -19.25
N LEU A 133 -10.54 26.85 -19.04
CA LEU A 133 -9.20 26.53 -19.53
C LEU A 133 -9.25 26.02 -20.98
N ASP A 134 -8.40 26.59 -21.85
CA ASP A 134 -8.28 26.15 -23.25
C ASP A 134 -7.65 24.75 -23.33
N SER A 135 -8.42 23.78 -23.84
CA SER A 135 -8.02 22.38 -23.96
C SER A 135 -6.86 22.14 -24.94
N LYS A 136 -6.60 23.06 -25.87
CA LYS A 136 -5.43 23.00 -26.76
C LYS A 136 -4.14 23.37 -26.04
N ARG A 137 -4.22 24.33 -25.11
CA ARG A 137 -3.09 24.78 -24.30
C ARG A 137 -2.87 23.88 -23.09
N TYR A 138 -3.95 23.31 -22.54
CA TYR A 138 -3.95 22.55 -21.30
C TYR A 138 -4.56 21.15 -21.53
N PRO A 139 -3.75 20.14 -21.87
CA PRO A 139 -4.24 18.78 -22.05
C PRO A 139 -4.62 18.12 -20.71
N ALA A 140 -5.85 17.64 -20.57
CA ALA A 140 -6.34 17.02 -19.33
C ALA A 140 -5.48 15.85 -18.81
N ARG A 141 -4.84 15.10 -19.72
CA ARG A 141 -3.93 14.01 -19.36
C ARG A 141 -2.71 14.50 -18.57
N GLN A 142 -2.21 15.71 -18.86
CA GLN A 142 -1.11 16.30 -18.11
C GLN A 142 -1.52 16.62 -16.67
N PHE A 143 -2.72 17.19 -16.49
CA PHE A 143 -3.29 17.48 -15.17
C PHE A 143 -3.53 16.20 -14.38
N GLN A 144 -4.09 15.16 -15.01
CA GLN A 144 -4.26 13.85 -14.38
C GLN A 144 -2.94 13.28 -13.86
N HIS A 145 -1.86 13.37 -14.66
CA HIS A 145 -0.55 12.90 -14.24
C HIS A 145 0.00 13.67 -13.03
N LEU A 146 -0.09 15.00 -13.04
CA LEU A 146 0.40 15.84 -11.94
C LEU A 146 -0.41 15.65 -10.66
N ILE A 147 -1.73 15.51 -10.77
CA ILE A 147 -2.61 15.21 -9.63
C ILE A 147 -2.28 13.82 -9.07
N SER A 148 -2.09 12.82 -9.92
CA SER A 148 -1.69 11.47 -9.50
C SER A 148 -0.35 11.48 -8.78
N GLN A 149 0.65 12.22 -9.28
CA GLN A 149 1.92 12.41 -8.59
C GLN A 149 1.75 13.07 -7.23
N ALA A 150 0.95 14.14 -7.15
CA ALA A 150 0.66 14.82 -5.88
C ALA A 150 0.04 13.85 -4.85
N LYS A 151 -0.96 13.05 -5.25
CA LYS A 151 -1.59 12.05 -4.37
C LYS A 151 -0.63 10.95 -3.94
N ASN A 152 0.26 10.50 -4.82
CA ASN A 152 1.28 9.49 -4.51
C ASN A 152 2.35 10.01 -3.54
N GLU A 153 2.54 11.32 -3.47
CA GLU A 153 3.34 12.03 -2.46
C GLU A 153 2.51 12.51 -1.25
N LEU A 154 1.25 12.04 -1.13
CA LEU A 154 0.30 12.43 -0.08
C LEU A 154 0.00 13.94 0.01
N GLN A 155 0.22 14.68 -1.07
CA GLN A 155 -0.02 16.11 -1.13
C GLN A 155 -1.51 16.39 -1.40
N THR A 156 -2.12 17.10 -0.46
CA THR A 156 -3.46 17.68 -0.63
C THR A 156 -3.43 18.83 -1.65
N PRO A 157 -4.58 19.25 -2.21
CA PRO A 157 -4.61 20.41 -3.11
C PRO A 157 -4.05 21.68 -2.47
N TYR A 158 -4.24 21.86 -1.16
CA TYR A 158 -3.69 23.00 -0.41
C TYR A 158 -2.15 22.94 -0.31
N GLU A 159 -1.59 21.78 0.04
CA GLU A 159 -0.13 21.60 0.11
C GLU A 159 0.51 21.75 -1.27
N TYR A 160 -0.11 21.18 -2.31
CA TYR A 160 0.34 21.35 -3.68
C TYR A 160 0.37 22.83 -4.08
N LEU A 161 -0.67 23.60 -3.77
CA LEU A 161 -0.69 25.05 -4.01
C LEU A 161 0.42 25.78 -3.24
N SER A 162 0.67 25.40 -1.98
CA SER A 162 1.68 26.06 -1.14
C SER A 162 3.10 25.87 -1.65
N HIS A 163 3.35 24.80 -2.42
CA HIS A 163 4.64 24.52 -3.06
C HIS A 163 4.70 25.01 -4.52
N ALA A 164 3.61 25.59 -5.05
CA ALA A 164 3.57 26.06 -6.43
C ALA A 164 4.58 27.21 -6.65
N THR A 165 5.45 27.04 -7.63
CA THR A 165 6.53 27.96 -7.99
C THR A 165 6.20 28.81 -9.22
N ASN A 166 5.16 28.41 -9.97
CA ASN A 166 4.77 29.06 -11.21
C ASN A 166 3.25 29.07 -11.42
N GLN A 167 2.81 29.87 -12.40
CA GLN A 167 1.39 30.03 -12.71
C GLN A 167 0.73 28.72 -13.16
N PHE A 168 1.46 27.84 -13.86
CA PHE A 168 0.91 26.58 -14.32
C PHE A 168 0.58 25.64 -13.14
N GLU A 169 1.47 25.53 -12.17
CA GLU A 169 1.23 24.76 -10.93
C GLU A 169 0.06 25.33 -10.11
N THR A 170 -0.11 26.66 -10.09
CA THR A 170 -1.29 27.28 -9.47
C THR A 170 -2.58 26.85 -10.16
N ILE A 171 -2.60 26.83 -11.51
CA ILE A 171 -3.75 26.35 -12.28
C ILE A 171 -4.01 24.86 -12.03
N VAL A 172 -2.95 24.04 -11.89
CA VAL A 172 -3.09 22.62 -11.54
C VAL A 172 -3.72 22.46 -10.15
N ALA A 173 -3.32 23.28 -9.18
CA ALA A 173 -3.91 23.26 -7.84
C ALA A 173 -5.40 23.62 -7.84
N ASP A 174 -5.81 24.60 -8.64
CA ASP A 174 -7.22 24.99 -8.79
C ASP A 174 -8.05 23.84 -9.40
N VAL A 175 -7.53 23.21 -10.46
CA VAL A 175 -8.14 22.03 -11.09
C VAL A 175 -8.22 20.88 -10.09
N TYR A 176 -7.15 20.61 -9.35
CA TYR A 176 -7.08 19.54 -8.35
C TYR A 176 -8.12 19.75 -7.24
N THR A 177 -8.22 20.97 -6.71
CA THR A 177 -9.20 21.34 -5.67
C THR A 177 -10.63 21.08 -6.14
N MET A 178 -10.97 21.53 -7.34
CA MET A 178 -12.32 21.33 -7.90
C MET A 178 -12.57 19.85 -8.24
N TYR A 179 -11.56 19.14 -8.73
CA TYR A 179 -11.62 17.71 -9.02
C TYR A 179 -11.94 16.88 -7.76
N GLU A 180 -11.21 17.09 -6.67
CA GLU A 180 -11.47 16.42 -5.38
C GLU A 180 -12.89 16.69 -4.87
N LYS A 181 -13.33 17.95 -4.97
CA LYS A 181 -14.69 18.34 -4.58
C LYS A 181 -15.74 17.60 -5.39
N ARG A 182 -15.55 17.46 -6.71
CA ARG A 182 -16.48 16.75 -7.60
C ARG A 182 -16.50 15.25 -7.31
N LEU A 183 -15.34 14.64 -7.04
CA LEU A 183 -15.25 13.25 -6.61
C LEU A 183 -16.03 13.00 -5.31
N GLN A 184 -15.81 13.84 -4.30
CA GLN A 184 -16.52 13.73 -3.03
C GLN A 184 -18.04 13.89 -3.19
N GLN A 185 -18.49 14.88 -3.98
CA GLN A 185 -19.91 15.08 -4.28
C GLN A 185 -20.55 13.88 -4.99
N ALA A 186 -19.79 13.18 -5.83
CA ALA A 186 -20.23 11.97 -6.53
C ALA A 186 -20.12 10.70 -5.66
N ASN A 187 -19.66 10.83 -4.40
CA ASN A 187 -19.26 9.70 -3.56
C ASN A 187 -18.33 8.75 -4.32
N ALA A 188 -17.31 9.31 -4.97
CA ALA A 188 -16.36 8.58 -5.81
C ALA A 188 -14.92 8.83 -5.34
N MET A 189 -14.05 7.89 -5.68
CA MET A 189 -12.60 7.95 -5.46
C MET A 189 -11.90 7.45 -6.71
N ASP A 190 -10.76 8.04 -7.05
CA ASP A 190 -9.86 7.42 -8.04
C ASP A 190 -8.92 6.40 -7.38
N PHE A 191 -8.01 5.81 -8.17
CA PHE A 191 -7.09 4.79 -7.66
C PHE A 191 -6.14 5.35 -6.59
N ASP A 192 -5.61 6.56 -6.78
CA ASP A 192 -4.63 7.14 -5.86
C ASP A 192 -5.31 7.56 -4.53
N ASP A 193 -6.58 7.97 -4.59
CA ASP A 193 -7.39 8.23 -3.39
C ASP A 193 -7.49 7.03 -2.46
N LEU A 194 -7.54 5.81 -3.00
CA LEU A 194 -7.67 4.62 -2.15
C LEU A 194 -6.55 4.58 -1.12
N ILE A 195 -5.32 4.90 -1.51
CA ILE A 195 -4.16 4.90 -0.61
C ILE A 195 -4.15 6.19 0.21
N MET A 196 -4.23 7.35 -0.44
CA MET A 196 -4.13 8.66 0.23
C MET A 196 -5.21 8.83 1.30
N LYS A 197 -6.47 8.48 1.01
CA LYS A 197 -7.58 8.58 1.98
C LYS A 197 -7.44 7.54 3.09
N THR A 198 -6.88 6.35 2.83
CA THR A 198 -6.63 5.37 3.89
C THR A 198 -5.58 5.89 4.87
N VAL A 199 -4.47 6.44 4.36
CA VAL A 199 -3.46 7.10 5.20
C VAL A 199 -4.08 8.25 6.00
N GLN A 200 -4.90 9.08 5.34
CA GLN A 200 -5.61 10.17 5.99
C GLN A 200 -6.52 9.68 7.13
N VAL A 201 -7.24 8.55 6.95
CA VAL A 201 -8.04 7.94 8.02
C VAL A 201 -7.15 7.54 9.20
N LEU A 202 -6.05 6.84 8.95
CA LEU A 202 -5.15 6.36 9.99
C LEU A 202 -4.51 7.52 10.77
N GLN A 203 -4.15 8.61 10.09
CA GLN A 203 -3.50 9.77 10.71
C GLN A 203 -4.47 10.64 11.49
N LYS A 204 -5.69 10.86 10.98
CA LYS A 204 -6.68 11.74 11.62
C LYS A 204 -7.50 11.06 12.72
N TYR A 205 -7.67 9.74 12.66
CA TYR A 205 -8.57 9.00 13.55
C TYR A 205 -7.82 7.89 14.30
N PRO A 206 -7.26 8.20 15.49
CA PRO A 206 -6.49 7.25 16.29
C PRO A 206 -7.24 5.95 16.59
N GLU A 207 -8.56 6.00 16.77
CA GLU A 207 -9.41 4.84 17.00
C GLU A 207 -9.47 3.88 15.79
N ALA A 208 -9.47 4.41 14.56
CA ALA A 208 -9.42 3.61 13.35
C ALA A 208 -8.04 2.96 13.19
N LYS A 209 -6.98 3.74 13.42
CA LYS A 209 -5.60 3.23 13.47
C LYS A 209 -5.45 2.11 14.50
N ALA A 210 -5.93 2.33 15.72
CA ALA A 210 -5.91 1.34 16.80
C ALA A 210 -6.60 0.03 16.40
N ARG A 211 -7.77 0.12 15.73
CA ARG A 211 -8.49 -1.06 15.24
C ARG A 211 -7.62 -1.87 14.28
N PHE A 212 -7.02 -1.22 13.26
CA PHE A 212 -6.21 -1.94 12.29
C PHE A 212 -4.89 -2.46 12.87
N ARG A 213 -4.23 -1.73 13.77
CA ARG A 213 -2.99 -2.18 14.43
C ARG A 213 -3.20 -3.27 15.46
N SER A 214 -4.34 -3.27 16.17
CA SER A 214 -4.72 -4.37 17.05
C SER A 214 -4.96 -5.67 16.28
N ARG A 215 -5.41 -5.53 15.03
CA ARG A 215 -5.64 -6.64 14.11
C ARG A 215 -4.33 -7.08 13.47
N PHE A 216 -3.69 -6.25 12.65
CA PHE A 216 -2.53 -6.62 11.85
C PHE A 216 -1.26 -6.63 12.69
N ARG A 217 -0.90 -7.81 13.21
CA ARG A 217 0.33 -8.04 13.99
C ARG A 217 1.50 -8.47 13.13
N HIS A 218 1.23 -8.98 11.93
CA HIS A 218 2.26 -9.35 10.96
C HIS A 218 1.91 -8.75 9.60
N ILE A 219 2.81 -7.94 9.07
CA ILE A 219 2.66 -7.26 7.79
C ILE A 219 3.75 -7.77 6.86
N LEU A 220 3.35 -8.32 5.72
CA LEU A 220 4.24 -8.81 4.69
C LEU A 220 4.03 -8.00 3.41
N VAL A 221 5.11 -7.53 2.80
CA VAL A 221 5.04 -6.75 1.55
C VAL A 221 5.98 -7.35 0.52
N ASP A 222 5.44 -7.74 -0.62
CA ASP A 222 6.19 -8.21 -1.79
C ASP A 222 6.48 -7.05 -2.75
N GLU A 223 7.56 -7.18 -3.54
CA GLU A 223 8.06 -6.18 -4.49
C GLU A 223 8.21 -4.78 -3.88
N TYR A 224 8.83 -4.71 -2.70
CA TYR A 224 8.95 -3.47 -1.92
C TYR A 224 9.73 -2.36 -2.64
N GLN A 225 10.60 -2.70 -3.60
CA GLN A 225 11.31 -1.72 -4.43
C GLN A 225 10.37 -0.85 -5.28
N ASP A 226 9.15 -1.33 -5.56
CA ASP A 226 8.19 -0.65 -6.43
C ASP A 226 7.20 0.25 -5.65
N THR A 227 7.43 0.42 -4.34
CA THR A 227 6.58 1.26 -3.50
C THR A 227 6.80 2.75 -3.75
N ASN A 228 5.72 3.51 -3.79
CA ASN A 228 5.76 4.99 -3.75
C ASN A 228 5.65 5.52 -2.31
N HIS A 229 5.72 6.85 -2.14
CA HIS A 229 5.68 7.47 -0.81
C HIS A 229 4.38 7.16 -0.03
N ALA A 230 3.22 7.29 -0.68
CA ALA A 230 1.94 6.98 -0.05
C ALA A 230 1.82 5.53 0.44
N GLN A 231 2.31 4.56 -0.35
CA GLN A 231 2.36 3.15 0.02
C GLN A 231 3.32 2.89 1.19
N TYR A 232 4.50 3.51 1.16
CA TYR A 232 5.45 3.45 2.27
C TYR A 232 4.83 3.98 3.57
N VAL A 233 4.21 5.16 3.52
CA VAL A 233 3.57 5.76 4.71
C VAL A 233 2.43 4.87 5.20
N LEU A 234 1.61 4.30 4.32
CA LEU A 234 0.58 3.34 4.73
C LEU A 234 1.16 2.16 5.52
N VAL A 235 2.25 1.55 5.03
CA VAL A 235 2.92 0.44 5.72
C VAL A 235 3.47 0.89 7.07
N LYS A 236 4.07 2.09 7.13
CA LYS A 236 4.60 2.68 8.36
C LYS A 236 3.51 2.94 9.40
N GLU A 237 2.37 3.52 9.00
CA GLU A 237 1.23 3.79 9.88
C GLU A 237 0.61 2.51 10.45
N LEU A 238 0.61 1.41 9.68
CA LEU A 238 0.13 0.11 10.13
C LEU A 238 1.15 -0.64 11.00
N THR A 239 2.44 -0.49 10.70
CA THR A 239 3.52 -1.10 11.49
C THR A 239 3.64 -0.42 12.86
N GLY A 240 3.51 0.90 12.87
CA GLY A 240 3.70 1.75 14.04
C GLY A 240 5.15 2.09 14.30
N VAL A 241 5.35 2.96 15.29
CA VAL A 241 6.66 3.37 15.80
C VAL A 241 6.69 3.23 17.31
N GLU A 242 7.88 3.08 17.88
CA GLU A 242 8.02 3.01 19.33
C GLU A 242 7.43 4.26 20.01
N GLY A 243 6.76 4.06 21.15
CA GLY A 243 6.15 5.15 21.92
C GLY A 243 4.77 5.61 21.43
N ASP A 244 4.23 5.06 20.33
CA ASP A 244 2.90 5.44 19.82
C ASP A 244 1.71 4.79 20.55
N GLY A 245 1.97 4.05 21.63
CA GLY A 245 0.96 3.48 22.53
C GLY A 245 0.39 2.13 22.09
N PHE A 246 0.86 1.54 21.00
CA PHE A 246 0.46 0.19 20.58
C PHE A 246 1.67 -0.70 20.30
N PRO A 247 1.54 -2.03 20.44
CA PRO A 247 2.60 -2.94 20.01
C PRO A 247 2.90 -2.78 18.52
N LEU A 248 4.20 -2.78 18.19
CA LEU A 248 4.66 -2.80 16.81
C LEU A 248 4.15 -4.07 16.10
N ALA A 249 3.77 -3.92 14.83
CA ALA A 249 3.58 -5.08 13.98
C ALA A 249 4.94 -5.59 13.50
N GLU A 250 5.07 -6.89 13.32
CA GLU A 250 6.25 -7.44 12.66
C GLU A 250 6.14 -7.21 11.16
N LEU A 251 7.05 -6.38 10.64
CA LEU A 251 7.15 -6.08 9.23
C LEU A 251 8.14 -7.04 8.56
N CYS A 252 7.75 -7.66 7.45
CA CYS A 252 8.63 -8.41 6.57
C CYS A 252 8.44 -7.92 5.15
N VAL A 253 9.44 -7.26 4.59
CA VAL A 253 9.42 -6.80 3.21
C VAL A 253 10.38 -7.63 2.37
N VAL A 254 9.99 -7.89 1.12
CA VAL A 254 10.82 -8.58 0.14
C VAL A 254 10.95 -7.70 -1.08
N GLY A 255 12.16 -7.56 -1.59
CA GLY A 255 12.40 -6.76 -2.77
C GLY A 255 13.77 -6.97 -3.38
N ASP A 256 13.94 -6.37 -4.55
CA ASP A 256 15.21 -6.33 -5.26
C ASP A 256 15.43 -4.94 -5.86
N ALA A 257 16.45 -4.24 -5.41
CA ALA A 257 16.80 -2.91 -5.91
C ALA A 257 17.09 -2.93 -7.42
N ASP A 258 17.68 -4.02 -7.93
CA ASP A 258 18.04 -4.16 -9.35
C ASP A 258 16.81 -4.39 -10.26
N GLN A 259 15.63 -4.61 -9.69
CA GLN A 259 14.37 -4.84 -10.43
C GLN A 259 13.37 -3.68 -10.32
N SER A 260 13.77 -2.53 -9.80
CA SER A 260 12.89 -1.35 -9.72
C SER A 260 12.57 -0.79 -11.12
N ILE A 261 11.43 -1.18 -11.69
CA ILE A 261 11.00 -0.77 -13.05
C ILE A 261 9.82 0.23 -13.04
N TYR A 262 9.21 0.50 -11.89
CA TYR A 262 8.02 1.36 -11.78
C TYR A 262 8.31 2.83 -11.43
N GLY A 263 9.54 3.32 -11.63
CA GLY A 263 9.91 4.72 -11.32
C GLY A 263 9.00 5.76 -12.01
N PHE A 264 8.47 5.46 -13.19
CA PHE A 264 7.51 6.32 -13.90
C PHE A 264 6.13 6.47 -13.21
N ARG A 265 5.84 5.64 -12.19
CA ARG A 265 4.64 5.70 -11.33
C ARG A 265 4.93 6.26 -9.93
N GLY A 266 6.08 6.89 -9.73
CA GLY A 266 6.49 7.44 -8.43
C GLY A 266 7.08 6.41 -7.47
N ALA A 267 7.37 5.18 -7.93
CA ALA A 267 8.12 4.23 -7.12
C ALA A 267 9.50 4.82 -6.78
N THR A 268 9.90 4.70 -5.51
CA THR A 268 11.14 5.26 -5.03
C THR A 268 12.03 4.17 -4.44
N ILE A 269 13.12 3.84 -5.15
CA ILE A 269 14.13 2.88 -4.69
C ILE A 269 14.75 3.24 -3.32
N ARG A 270 14.65 4.52 -2.91
CA ARG A 270 15.05 4.94 -1.58
C ARG A 270 14.31 4.18 -0.47
N ASN A 271 13.05 3.79 -0.67
CA ASN A 271 12.28 3.07 0.35
C ASN A 271 12.93 1.73 0.73
N ILE A 272 13.49 1.00 -0.24
CA ILE A 272 14.20 -0.26 0.04
C ILE A 272 15.62 0.02 0.56
N LEU A 273 16.30 1.05 0.04
CA LEU A 273 17.67 1.38 0.46
C LEU A 273 17.75 2.02 1.86
N GLN A 274 16.70 2.71 2.30
CA GLN A 274 16.63 3.38 3.60
C GLN A 274 15.87 2.56 4.65
N PHE A 275 15.50 1.31 4.32
CA PHE A 275 14.74 0.46 5.24
C PHE A 275 15.43 0.33 6.61
N GLU A 276 16.75 0.12 6.64
CA GLU A 276 17.54 0.01 7.88
C GLU A 276 17.65 1.34 8.64
N VAL A 277 17.46 2.48 7.97
CA VAL A 277 17.43 3.80 8.63
C VAL A 277 16.07 4.04 9.27
N ASP A 278 14.99 3.65 8.58
CA ASP A 278 13.62 3.80 9.06
C ASP A 278 13.24 2.77 10.14
N TYR A 279 13.87 1.60 10.09
CA TYR A 279 13.71 0.49 11.01
C TYR A 279 15.10 0.05 11.52
N PRO A 280 15.68 0.74 12.51
CA PRO A 280 17.07 0.55 12.93
C PRO A 280 17.32 -0.72 13.77
N ASN A 281 16.28 -1.49 14.10
CA ASN A 281 16.32 -2.67 14.97
C ASN A 281 16.01 -3.95 14.18
#